data_AF-A0A1T4Y8M5-F1
#
_entry.id   AF-A0A1T4Y8M5-F1
#
_cell.length_a   1.000
_cell.length_b   1.000
_cell.length_c   1.000
_cell.angle_alpha   90.00
_cell.angle_beta   90.00
_cell.angle_gamma   90.00
#
_symmetry.space_group_name_H-M   'P 1'
#
loop_
_entity.id
_entity.type
_entity.pdbx_description
1 polymer ?
#
loop_
_entity_poly.entity_id
_entity_poly.type
_entity_poly.pdbx_seq_one_letter_code
_entity_poly.pdbx_strand_id
1 'polypeptide(L)'
;MDINGQQHIRTFCYLFDFSKVKQYTNIRYPFPADPPYVPKENPCGAYLYDFTYQKDAAAPRAFLNFEGVASCFYVWLNGQFVGYSQVAHSTSEFDVTKFLQDGTNHLAVLVLKWCDGSYMEDQDMFRMNGIFRDVYLLHRPEQCIEDYFITTDIHGSTAGVAVRLRYYDSA
;
A
#
# COMPACT_ATOMS: atom_id res chain seq x y z
N MET A 1 3.53 8.99 17.17
CA MET A 1 4.26 7.75 16.88
C MET A 1 3.80 6.73 17.90
N ASP A 2 3.30 5.58 17.46
CA ASP A 2 2.93 4.49 18.36
C ASP A 2 4.17 3.67 18.77
N ILE A 3 3.96 2.62 19.57
CA ILE A 3 5.03 1.71 20.02
C ILE A 3 5.71 0.93 18.88
N ASN A 4 5.13 0.94 17.68
CA ASN A 4 5.62 0.25 16.50
C ASN A 4 6.35 1.19 15.52
N GLY A 5 6.55 2.46 15.90
CA GLY A 5 7.15 3.46 15.02
C GLY A 5 6.23 3.91 13.89
N GLN A 6 4.91 3.71 14.04
CA GLN A 6 3.90 4.12 13.07
C GLN A 6 3.34 5.50 13.44
N GLN A 7 3.30 6.38 12.45
CA GLN A 7 2.46 7.56 12.44
C GLN A 7 1.28 7.29 11.51
N HIS A 8 0.11 7.02 12.09
CA HIS A 8 -1.12 6.88 11.31
C HIS A 8 -1.42 8.20 10.59
N ILE A 9 -1.46 8.14 9.26
CA ILE A 9 -1.92 9.25 8.43
C ILE A 9 -3.46 9.20 8.41
N ARG A 10 -4.05 8.00 8.26
CA ARG A 10 -5.50 7.83 8.40
C ARG A 10 -5.91 6.36 8.51
N THR A 11 -6.88 6.10 9.37
CA THR A 11 -7.67 4.85 9.41
C THR A 11 -9.10 5.20 9.05
N PHE A 12 -9.41 5.35 7.76
CA PHE A 12 -10.79 5.37 7.29
C PHE A 12 -10.90 4.72 5.91
N CYS A 13 -11.60 3.58 5.89
CA CYS A 13 -11.98 2.83 4.71
C CYS A 13 -12.99 3.65 3.89
N TYR A 14 -12.57 4.14 2.72
CA TYR A 14 -13.46 4.77 1.75
C TYR A 14 -13.74 3.78 0.63
N LEU A 15 -14.36 2.66 1.00
CA LEU A 15 -14.82 1.67 0.06
C LEU A 15 -16.05 2.26 -0.66
N PHE A 16 -15.79 2.91 -1.79
CA PHE A 16 -16.83 3.45 -2.65
C PHE A 16 -16.80 2.69 -3.95
N ASP A 17 -17.99 2.40 -4.46
CA ASP A 17 -18.09 2.14 -5.88
C ASP A 17 -17.93 3.48 -6.60
N PHE A 18 -16.80 3.67 -7.30
CA PHE A 18 -16.60 4.86 -8.13
C PHE A 18 -17.62 4.92 -9.28
N SER A 19 -18.21 3.78 -9.65
CA SER A 19 -19.39 3.76 -10.49
C SER A 19 -20.62 4.01 -9.61
N LYS A 20 -21.53 4.88 -10.06
CA LYS A 20 -22.74 5.27 -9.30
C LYS A 20 -23.71 4.10 -9.03
N VAL A 21 -23.35 2.87 -9.42
CA VAL A 21 -24.17 1.66 -9.36
C VAL A 21 -23.32 0.53 -8.79
N LYS A 22 -23.76 -0.08 -7.69
CA LYS A 22 -23.08 -1.25 -7.10
C LYS A 22 -23.07 -2.43 -8.07
N GLN A 23 -21.91 -2.99 -8.34
CA GLN A 23 -21.77 -4.15 -9.24
C GLN A 23 -21.52 -5.44 -8.44
N TYR A 24 -22.35 -6.45 -8.64
CA TYR A 24 -22.12 -7.82 -8.16
C TYR A 24 -22.11 -8.75 -9.36
N THR A 25 -21.01 -9.49 -9.54
CA THR A 25 -20.88 -10.51 -10.58
C THR A 25 -20.11 -11.70 -10.01
N ASN A 26 -20.54 -12.90 -10.40
CA ASN A 26 -19.88 -14.14 -10.00
C ASN A 26 -18.71 -14.46 -10.94
N ILE A 27 -18.98 -14.90 -12.17
CA ILE A 27 -17.95 -15.38 -13.13
C ILE A 27 -17.63 -14.37 -14.23
N ARG A 28 -18.56 -13.46 -14.52
CA ARG A 28 -18.39 -12.52 -15.64
C ARG A 28 -17.69 -11.27 -15.13
N TYR A 29 -16.62 -10.87 -15.81
CA TYR A 29 -16.05 -9.54 -15.65
C TYR A 29 -17.13 -8.48 -15.88
N PRO A 30 -17.14 -7.40 -15.07
CA PRO A 30 -18.07 -6.29 -15.21
C PRO A 30 -17.71 -5.33 -16.37
N PHE A 31 -16.69 -5.68 -17.16
CA PHE A 31 -16.22 -4.97 -18.35
C PHE A 31 -15.80 -5.99 -19.44
N PRO A 32 -15.64 -5.58 -20.72
CA PRO A 32 -15.22 -6.48 -21.79
C PRO A 32 -13.90 -7.17 -21.47
N ALA A 33 -13.87 -8.50 -21.60
CA ALA A 33 -12.68 -9.29 -21.35
C ALA A 33 -11.74 -9.25 -22.57
N ASP A 34 -10.80 -8.31 -22.57
CA ASP A 34 -9.78 -8.10 -23.61
C ASP A 34 -8.41 -7.79 -22.97
N PRO A 35 -7.76 -8.76 -22.30
CA PRO A 35 -6.52 -8.49 -21.56
C PRO A 35 -5.37 -8.03 -22.47
N PRO A 36 -4.54 -7.06 -22.04
CA PRO A 36 -4.54 -6.38 -20.73
C PRO A 36 -5.40 -5.11 -20.70
N TYR A 37 -6.25 -4.87 -21.70
CA TYR A 37 -6.98 -3.63 -21.86
C TYR A 37 -8.18 -3.54 -20.91
N VAL A 38 -8.41 -2.35 -20.38
CA VAL A 38 -9.58 -2.00 -19.55
C VAL A 38 -10.39 -0.91 -20.26
N PRO A 39 -11.65 -0.65 -19.87
CA PRO A 39 -12.45 0.40 -20.49
C PRO A 39 -11.73 1.75 -20.50
N LYS A 40 -11.78 2.45 -21.64
CA LYS A 40 -11.21 3.80 -21.78
C LYS A 40 -11.82 4.78 -20.78
N GLU A 41 -13.13 4.68 -20.58
CA GLU A 41 -13.84 5.39 -19.51
C GLU A 41 -13.72 4.59 -18.22
N ASN A 42 -12.70 4.90 -17.43
CA ASN A 42 -12.39 4.22 -16.19
C ASN A 42 -12.65 5.15 -14.99
N PRO A 43 -13.68 4.88 -14.16
CA PRO A 43 -13.93 5.66 -12.95
C PRO A 43 -12.70 5.72 -12.03
N CYS A 44 -12.49 6.86 -11.39
CA CYS A 44 -11.38 7.05 -10.46
C CYS A 44 -11.79 7.86 -9.23
N GLY A 45 -11.07 7.66 -8.14
CA GLY A 45 -11.19 8.43 -6.91
C GLY A 45 -9.90 9.20 -6.64
N ALA A 46 -10.02 10.52 -6.47
CA ALA A 46 -8.92 11.38 -6.05
C ALA A 46 -9.01 11.65 -4.54
N TYR A 47 -7.98 11.25 -3.80
CA TYR A 47 -7.88 11.44 -2.36
C TYR A 47 -6.77 12.45 -2.07
N LEU A 48 -7.11 13.51 -1.34
CA LEU A 48 -6.18 14.55 -0.91
C LEU A 48 -6.13 14.56 0.62
N TYR A 49 -4.94 14.63 1.19
CA TYR A 49 -4.77 14.63 2.64
C TYR A 49 -3.54 15.43 3.06
N ASP A 50 -3.72 16.32 4.02
CA ASP A 50 -2.66 17.11 4.62
C ASP A 50 -2.30 16.52 5.98
N PHE A 51 -1.00 16.34 6.23
CA PHE A 51 -0.52 15.83 7.51
C PHE A 51 0.74 16.56 7.96
N THR A 52 0.94 16.62 9.28
CA THR A 52 2.15 17.18 9.87
C THR A 52 3.19 16.07 10.07
N TYR A 53 4.43 16.34 9.68
CA TYR A 53 5.57 15.46 9.87
C TYR A 53 6.67 16.19 10.64
N GLN A 54 7.37 15.46 11.49
CA GLN A 54 8.60 15.91 12.11
C GLN A 54 9.64 14.81 11.97
N LYS A 55 10.79 15.15 11.41
CA LYS A 55 11.87 14.21 11.21
C LYS A 55 12.40 13.72 12.56
N ASP A 56 12.45 12.40 12.71
CA ASP A 56 13.13 11.74 13.82
C ASP A 56 14.59 11.48 13.45
N ALA A 57 15.52 11.98 14.26
CA ALA A 57 16.95 11.76 14.06
C ALA A 57 17.36 10.29 14.31
N ALA A 58 16.64 9.57 15.16
CA ALA A 58 16.89 8.16 15.44
C ALA A 58 16.26 7.22 14.39
N ALA A 59 15.18 7.67 13.74
CA ALA A 59 14.47 6.94 12.69
C ALA A 59 14.26 7.83 11.45
N PRO A 60 15.34 8.20 10.74
CA PRO A 60 15.29 9.21 9.68
C PRO A 60 14.62 8.70 8.40
N ARG A 61 14.42 7.40 8.25
CA ARG A 61 13.75 6.81 7.08
C ARG A 61 12.26 6.73 7.33
N ALA A 62 11.47 7.05 6.30
CA ALA A 62 10.02 7.05 6.38
C ALA A 62 9.41 6.34 5.17
N PHE A 63 8.53 5.38 5.44
CA PHE A 63 7.89 4.54 4.46
C PHE A 63 6.38 4.72 4.51
N LEU A 64 5.79 5.17 3.39
CA LEU A 64 4.36 5.33 3.25
C LEU A 64 3.74 3.98 2.90
N ASN A 65 2.95 3.43 3.81
CA ASN A 65 2.33 2.13 3.70
C ASN A 65 0.83 2.26 3.42
N PHE A 66 0.36 1.52 2.42
CA PHE A 66 -1.06 1.31 2.12
C PHE A 66 -1.37 -0.18 2.27
N GLU A 67 -2.20 -0.57 3.23
CA GLU A 67 -2.47 -1.99 3.49
C GLU A 67 -3.47 -2.63 2.51
N GLY A 68 -4.17 -1.82 1.72
CA GLY A 68 -5.14 -2.28 0.72
C GLY A 68 -5.81 -1.15 -0.05
N VAL A 69 -5.62 -1.17 -1.37
CA VAL A 69 -6.19 -0.18 -2.31
C VAL A 69 -6.69 -0.89 -3.56
N ALA A 70 -7.97 -0.76 -3.87
CA ALA A 70 -8.58 -1.44 -5.01
C ALA A 70 -8.88 -0.47 -6.17
N SER A 71 -8.44 -0.73 -7.41
CA SER A 71 -7.65 -1.88 -7.90
C SER A 71 -6.19 -1.55 -8.20
N CYS A 72 -5.90 -0.30 -8.57
CA CYS A 72 -4.55 0.23 -8.64
C CYS A 72 -4.54 1.72 -8.32
N PHE A 73 -3.37 2.26 -8.03
CA PHE A 73 -3.26 3.65 -7.63
C PHE A 73 -1.89 4.27 -7.90
N TYR A 74 -1.91 5.58 -8.07
CA TYR A 74 -0.74 6.45 -8.20
C TYR A 74 -0.64 7.35 -6.97
N VAL A 75 0.58 7.57 -6.51
CA VAL A 75 0.88 8.35 -5.30
C VAL A 75 1.76 9.55 -5.64
N TRP A 76 1.38 10.71 -5.11
CA TRP A 76 2.20 11.92 -5.09
C TRP A 76 2.31 12.45 -3.67
N LEU A 77 3.48 12.97 -3.34
CA LEU A 77 3.74 13.65 -2.08
C LEU A 77 4.40 15.00 -2.36
N ASN A 78 3.84 16.07 -1.82
CA ASN A 78 4.28 17.45 -2.06
C ASN A 78 4.41 17.79 -3.57
N GLY A 79 3.48 17.27 -4.37
CA GLY A 79 3.45 17.47 -5.83
C GLY A 79 4.42 16.61 -6.64
N GLN A 80 5.26 15.81 -5.99
CA GLN A 80 6.22 14.92 -6.65
C GLN A 80 5.66 13.49 -6.76
N PHE A 81 5.85 12.85 -7.90
CA PHE A 81 5.42 11.46 -8.12
C PHE A 81 6.28 10.51 -7.28
N VAL A 82 5.63 9.70 -6.46
CA VAL A 82 6.28 8.71 -5.58
C VAL A 82 6.28 7.34 -6.24
N GLY A 83 5.15 6.90 -6.79
CA GLY A 83 5.05 5.57 -7.37
C GLY A 83 3.64 5.14 -7.75
N TYR A 84 3.57 3.89 -8.19
CA TYR A 84 2.37 3.19 -8.63
C TYR A 84 2.34 1.78 -8.03
N SER A 85 1.15 1.27 -7.71
CA SER A 85 0.98 -0.13 -7.27
C SER A 85 -0.35 -0.73 -7.72
N GLN A 86 -0.37 -2.06 -7.80
CA GLN A 86 -1.53 -2.93 -8.07
C GLN A 86 -1.56 -4.04 -7.01
N VAL A 87 -2.54 -4.95 -7.10
CA VAL A 87 -2.81 -6.06 -6.16
C VAL A 87 -3.51 -5.54 -4.90
N ALA A 88 -4.84 -5.51 -4.96
CA ALA A 88 -5.67 -4.81 -3.99
C ALA A 88 -5.48 -5.29 -2.55
N HIS A 89 -5.19 -6.58 -2.37
CA HIS A 89 -5.11 -7.22 -1.06
C HIS A 89 -3.68 -7.37 -0.52
N SER A 90 -2.68 -6.76 -1.15
CA SER A 90 -1.30 -6.71 -0.68
C SER A 90 -0.93 -5.32 -0.15
N THR A 91 -0.10 -5.28 0.89
CA THR A 91 0.49 -4.01 1.34
C THR A 91 1.42 -3.46 0.25
N SER A 92 1.27 -2.16 -0.02
CA SER A 92 2.17 -1.40 -0.88
C SER A 92 2.96 -0.42 -0.02
N GLU A 93 4.29 -0.51 -0.08
CA GLU A 93 5.21 0.34 0.67
C GLU A 93 6.03 1.21 -0.29
N PHE A 94 6.13 2.51 0.03
CA PHE A 94 6.95 3.47 -0.73
C PHE A 94 7.95 4.17 0.20
N ASP A 95 9.24 4.15 -0.13
CA ASP A 95 10.24 4.97 0.58
C ASP A 95 10.02 6.44 0.21
N VAL A 96 9.46 7.21 1.14
CA VAL A 96 9.12 8.62 0.96
C VAL A 96 10.10 9.55 1.67
N THR A 97 11.22 9.03 2.17
CA THR A 97 12.20 9.75 2.99
C THR A 97 12.66 11.06 2.33
N LYS A 98 12.85 11.07 1.01
CA LYS A 98 13.33 12.23 0.25
C LYS A 98 12.23 13.22 -0.16
N PHE A 99 10.97 12.86 0.03
CA PHE A 99 9.80 13.63 -0.39
C PHE A 99 9.18 14.43 0.76
N LEU A 100 9.48 14.04 2.00
CA LEU A 100 8.94 14.65 3.22
C LEU A 100 9.69 15.93 3.60
N GLN A 101 8.96 16.87 4.18
CA GLN A 101 9.49 18.08 4.81
C GLN A 101 8.97 18.22 6.24
N ASP A 102 9.73 18.86 7.13
CA ASP A 102 9.23 19.20 8.47
C ASP A 102 8.02 20.15 8.36
N GLY A 103 7.01 19.92 9.19
CA GLY A 103 5.73 20.64 9.14
C GLY A 103 4.72 19.96 8.21
N THR A 104 3.97 20.76 7.46
CA THR A 104 2.84 20.26 6.64
C THR A 104 3.32 19.59 5.35
N ASN A 105 2.75 18.43 5.04
CA ASN A 105 2.94 17.67 3.82
C ASN A 105 1.60 17.38 3.15
N HIS A 106 1.59 17.35 1.82
CA HIS A 106 0.40 17.16 0.99
C HIS A 106 0.46 15.82 0.26
N LEU A 107 -0.38 14.88 0.66
CA LEU A 107 -0.54 13.58 0.01
C LEU A 107 -1.67 13.64 -1.01
N ALA A 108 -1.39 13.21 -2.24
CA ALA A 108 -2.39 13.01 -3.28
C ALA A 108 -2.33 11.57 -3.80
N VAL A 109 -3.48 10.91 -3.86
CA VAL A 109 -3.61 9.52 -4.34
C VAL A 109 -4.73 9.45 -5.37
N LEU A 110 -4.41 8.93 -6.56
CA LEU A 110 -5.39 8.66 -7.60
C LEU A 110 -5.61 7.15 -7.71
N VAL A 111 -6.80 6.69 -7.36
CA VAL A 111 -7.18 5.28 -7.41
C VAL A 111 -8.05 5.04 -8.64
N LEU A 112 -7.70 4.04 -9.45
CA LEU A 112 -8.49 3.64 -10.61
C LEU A 112 -9.41 2.46 -10.27
N LYS A 113 -10.60 2.43 -10.88
CA LYS A 113 -11.54 1.33 -10.72
C LYS A 113 -11.01 0.05 -11.36
N TRP A 114 -10.48 0.16 -12.58
CA TRP A 114 -9.93 -0.98 -13.34
C TRP A 114 -8.46 -0.79 -13.70
N CYS A 115 -7.73 -1.89 -13.72
CA CYS A 115 -6.37 -2.02 -14.25
C CYS A 115 -6.18 -3.42 -14.84
N ASP A 116 -5.03 -3.69 -15.44
CA ASP A 116 -4.68 -5.03 -15.90
C ASP A 116 -4.73 -6.07 -14.75
N GLY A 117 -4.35 -5.68 -13.53
CA GLY A 117 -4.50 -6.51 -12.34
C GLY A 117 -5.95 -6.93 -12.02
N SER A 118 -6.96 -6.18 -12.49
CA SER A 118 -8.37 -6.55 -12.32
C SER A 118 -8.73 -7.87 -13.00
N TYR A 119 -7.98 -8.30 -14.02
CA TYR A 119 -8.15 -9.62 -14.61
C TYR A 119 -7.80 -10.76 -13.65
N MET A 120 -6.97 -10.50 -12.64
CA MET A 120 -6.57 -11.49 -11.62
C MET A 120 -7.43 -11.40 -10.34
N GLU A 121 -8.42 -10.50 -10.31
CA GLU A 121 -9.26 -10.19 -9.13
C GLU A 121 -10.75 -10.39 -9.46
N ASP A 122 -11.09 -11.57 -9.99
CA ASP A 122 -12.46 -11.95 -10.40
C ASP A 122 -13.20 -12.82 -9.38
N GLN A 123 -13.13 -12.47 -8.10
CA GLN A 123 -13.84 -13.20 -7.05
C GLN A 123 -15.37 -12.99 -7.15
N ASP A 124 -16.13 -13.99 -6.72
CA ASP A 124 -17.60 -13.94 -6.58
C ASP A 124 -17.99 -12.98 -5.43
N MET A 125 -17.96 -11.68 -5.72
CA MET A 125 -18.20 -10.62 -4.75
C MET A 125 -18.68 -9.32 -5.40
N PHE A 126 -19.07 -8.37 -4.55
CA PHE A 126 -19.29 -7.00 -4.97
C PHE A 126 -17.98 -6.35 -5.43
N ARG A 127 -18.02 -5.64 -6.54
CA ARG A 127 -16.89 -4.91 -7.10
C ARG A 127 -16.83 -3.52 -6.47
N MET A 128 -15.91 -3.36 -5.54
CA MET A 128 -15.71 -2.12 -4.79
C MET A 128 -14.28 -1.62 -4.95
N ASN A 129 -14.08 -0.31 -4.75
CA ASN A 129 -12.83 0.36 -5.05
C ASN A 129 -12.48 1.39 -3.97
N GLY A 130 -11.25 1.91 -4.06
CA GLY A 130 -10.75 2.94 -3.15
C GLY A 130 -9.72 2.41 -2.16
N ILE A 131 -9.33 3.29 -1.24
CA ILE A 131 -8.41 2.99 -0.14
C ILE A 131 -9.25 2.35 0.97
N PHE A 132 -9.14 1.03 1.12
CA PHE A 132 -10.06 0.24 1.94
C PHE A 132 -9.42 -0.37 3.20
N ARG A 133 -8.11 -0.24 3.36
CA ARG A 133 -7.38 -0.52 4.60
C ARG A 133 -6.50 0.68 4.98
N ASP A 134 -5.74 0.52 6.06
CA ASP A 134 -5.03 1.61 6.71
C ASP A 134 -3.90 2.21 5.87
N VAL A 135 -3.65 3.49 6.14
CA VAL A 135 -2.54 4.26 5.55
C VAL A 135 -1.75 4.94 6.66
N TYR A 136 -0.45 4.67 6.70
CA TYR A 136 0.45 5.19 7.73
C TYR A 136 1.87 5.40 7.21
N LEU A 137 2.63 6.23 7.94
CA LEU A 137 4.07 6.29 7.83
C LEU A 137 4.69 5.35 8.84
N LEU A 138 5.57 4.49 8.36
CA LEU A 138 6.44 3.67 9.18
C LEU A 138 7.83 4.27 9.18
N HIS A 139 8.33 4.62 10.36
CA HIS A 139 9.67 5.17 10.50
C HIS A 139 10.66 4.06 10.84
N ARG A 140 11.84 4.10 10.22
CA ARG A 140 12.91 3.12 10.47
C ARG A 140 14.25 3.83 10.71
N PRO A 141 15.10 3.28 11.59
CA PRO A 141 16.51 3.67 11.66
C PRO A 141 17.21 3.50 10.31
N GLU A 142 18.32 4.21 10.13
CA GLU A 142 19.15 4.07 8.93
C GLU A 142 19.65 2.63 8.77
N GLN A 143 20.10 2.03 9.87
CA GLN A 143 20.45 0.62 9.97
C GLN A 143 19.32 -0.16 10.64
N CYS A 144 18.61 -0.98 9.87
CA CYS A 144 17.56 -1.85 10.39
C CYS A 144 17.50 -3.17 9.64
N ILE A 145 16.86 -4.16 10.28
CA ILE A 145 16.52 -5.44 9.64
C ILE A 145 15.42 -5.15 8.63
N GLU A 146 15.66 -5.51 7.38
CA GLU A 146 14.69 -5.44 6.29
C GLU A 146 13.79 -6.69 6.28
N ASP A 147 14.40 -7.87 6.45
CA ASP A 147 13.69 -9.14 6.38
C ASP A 147 14.36 -10.16 7.29
N TYR A 148 13.59 -11.12 7.79
CA TYR A 148 14.10 -12.22 8.58
C TYR A 148 13.34 -13.51 8.28
N PHE A 149 14.07 -14.62 8.25
CA PHE A 149 13.50 -15.94 8.04
C PHE A 149 14.03 -16.92 9.07
N ILE A 150 13.11 -17.49 9.85
CA ILE A 150 13.42 -18.42 10.93
C ILE A 150 12.99 -19.81 10.52
N THR A 151 13.91 -20.77 10.68
CA THR A 151 13.65 -22.20 10.49
C THR A 151 14.01 -22.96 11.74
N THR A 152 13.28 -24.04 11.99
CA THR A 152 13.49 -24.91 13.13
C THR A 152 13.72 -26.34 12.64
N ASP A 153 14.66 -27.03 13.28
CA ASP A 153 14.90 -28.46 13.09
C ASP A 153 14.89 -29.15 14.45
N ILE A 154 14.16 -30.26 14.57
CA ILE A 154 13.93 -30.94 15.86
C ILE A 154 14.67 -32.27 15.85
N HIS A 155 15.52 -32.48 16.85
CA HIS A 155 16.31 -33.69 17.03
C HIS A 155 16.10 -34.26 18.44
N GLY A 156 15.20 -35.24 18.54
CA GLY A 156 14.85 -35.88 19.81
C GLY A 156 14.23 -34.88 20.78
N SER A 157 14.92 -34.62 21.90
CA SER A 157 14.51 -33.62 22.90
C SER A 157 15.16 -32.24 22.71
N THR A 158 15.83 -31.99 21.58
CA THR A 158 16.50 -30.72 21.27
C THR A 158 15.92 -30.11 19.99
N ALA A 159 16.06 -28.78 19.84
CA ALA A 159 15.70 -28.08 18.62
C ALA A 159 16.82 -27.11 18.22
N GLY A 160 17.24 -27.15 16.96
CA GLY A 160 18.07 -26.15 16.32
C GLY A 160 17.20 -25.05 15.72
N VAL A 161 17.61 -23.79 15.90
CA VAL A 161 16.95 -22.63 15.30
C VAL A 161 17.96 -21.94 14.40
N ALA A 162 17.65 -21.84 13.11
CA ALA A 162 18.44 -21.08 12.15
C ALA A 162 17.69 -19.81 11.77
N VAL A 163 18.35 -18.66 11.99
CA VAL A 163 17.83 -17.33 11.67
C VAL A 163 18.66 -16.74 10.54
N ARG A 164 17.99 -16.34 9.46
CA ARG A 164 18.59 -15.57 8.36
C ARG A 164 18.06 -14.16 8.43
N LEU A 165 18.95 -13.17 8.45
CA LEU A 165 18.61 -11.75 8.49
C LEU A 165 19.08 -11.07 7.20
N ARG A 166 18.25 -10.19 6.66
CA ARG A 166 18.62 -9.20 5.64
C ARG A 166 18.55 -7.82 6.28
N TYR A 167 19.59 -7.03 6.10
CA TYR A 167 19.64 -5.64 6.55
C TYR A 167 19.42 -4.72 5.36
N TYR A 168 18.87 -3.54 5.60
CA TYR A 168 18.84 -2.52 4.57
C TYR A 168 20.27 -2.10 4.22
N ASP A 169 20.63 -2.20 2.94
CA ASP A 169 21.90 -1.68 2.44
C ASP A 169 21.89 -0.15 2.52
N SER A 170 22.82 0.41 3.28
CA SER A 170 23.20 1.81 3.18
C SER A 170 23.97 1.98 1.87
N ALA A 171 23.27 2.43 0.82
CA ALA A 171 23.89 2.88 -0.42
C ALA A 171 24.82 4.07 -0.20
#